data_AF-A0A6P1ME91-F1
#
_entry.id   AF-A0A6P1ME91-F1
#
_cell.length_a   1.000
_cell.length_b   1.000
_cell.length_c   1.000
_cell.angle_alpha   90.00
_cell.angle_beta   90.00
_cell.angle_gamma   90.00
#
_symmetry.space_group_name_H-M   'P 1'
#
loop_
_entity.id
_entity.type
_entity.pdbx_description
1 polymer ?
#
loop_
_entity_poly.entity_id
_entity_poly.type
_entity_poly.pdbx_seq_one_letter_code
_entity_poly.pdbx_strand_id
1 'polypeptide(L)'
;MRNSFVKKTIITVLIISIIPFAIFTAILINTVQSFEEERIEDSLNMIISEKVQTMKKDLQKVESEVNNLAQWAQAAEDYKVDTTRLSQDYKRNENQVLEAPGKETSTYLPSNISLDRDIAAEIMQTESIVPAMKNMVQNNKELAYVYIVTGRGFMRVYPYLDNSIFAPDHDQRVDPFYTIANEKNHLNSTNWTKTYYDYGGMVGLLPVPNPIIKKTEHQEELFAQM
;
A
#
# COMPACT_ATOMS: atom_id res chain seq x y z
N MET A 1 -74.96 35.34 34.81
CA MET A 1 -73.99 34.46 35.52
C MET A 1 -73.80 33.09 34.85
N ARG A 2 -74.85 32.42 34.36
CA ARG A 2 -74.79 31.05 33.76
C ARG A 2 -73.81 30.89 32.58
N ASN A 3 -73.74 31.87 31.66
CA ASN A 3 -72.81 31.82 30.51
C ASN A 3 -71.32 31.91 30.90
N SER A 4 -70.99 32.56 32.02
CA SER A 4 -69.62 32.65 32.51
C SER A 4 -69.16 31.34 33.16
N PHE A 5 -70.08 30.59 33.78
CA PHE A 5 -69.77 29.31 34.42
C PHE A 5 -69.52 28.24 33.36
N VAL A 6 -70.40 28.15 32.36
CA VAL A 6 -70.25 27.20 31.24
C VAL A 6 -68.95 27.44 30.45
N LYS A 7 -68.59 28.69 30.15
CA LYS A 7 -67.31 29.01 29.51
C LYS A 7 -66.10 28.56 30.33
N LYS A 8 -66.10 28.79 31.65
CA LYS A 8 -65.00 28.35 32.54
C LYS A 8 -64.89 26.84 32.57
N THR A 9 -66.00 26.10 32.71
CA THR A 9 -65.99 24.64 32.72
C THR A 9 -65.48 24.05 31.41
N ILE A 10 -65.91 24.59 30.26
CA ILE A 10 -65.42 24.17 28.94
C ILE A 10 -63.92 24.42 28.81
N ILE A 11 -63.43 25.60 29.20
CA ILE A 11 -61.99 25.92 29.16
C ILE A 11 -61.19 24.98 30.05
N THR A 12 -61.66 24.68 31.27
CA THR A 12 -60.96 23.77 32.19
C THR A 12 -60.87 22.36 31.60
N VAL A 13 -61.96 21.83 31.03
CA VAL A 13 -61.94 20.52 30.36
C VAL A 13 -61.00 20.54 29.16
N LEU A 14 -61.00 21.61 28.36
CA LEU A 14 -60.13 21.74 27.20
C LEU A 14 -58.65 21.75 27.58
N ILE A 15 -58.29 22.46 28.65
CA ILE A 15 -56.92 22.50 29.19
C ILE A 15 -56.49 21.13 29.73
N ILE A 16 -57.36 20.46 30.49
CA ILE A 16 -57.10 19.13 31.05
C ILE A 16 -56.94 18.08 29.94
N SER A 17 -57.59 18.24 28.79
CA SER A 17 -57.46 17.31 27.67
C SER A 17 -56.24 17.60 26.80
N ILE A 18 -55.96 18.86 26.49
CA ILE A 18 -54.92 19.24 25.53
C ILE A 18 -53.52 19.16 26.13
N ILE A 19 -53.34 19.57 27.39
CA ILE A 19 -52.00 19.59 28.01
C ILE A 19 -51.39 18.19 28.11
N PRO A 20 -52.08 17.17 28.66
CA PRO A 20 -51.54 15.82 28.72
C PRO A 20 -51.29 15.22 27.33
N PHE A 21 -52.15 15.53 26.35
CA PHE A 21 -51.96 15.11 24.96
C PHE A 21 -50.69 15.72 24.36
N ALA A 22 -50.45 17.02 24.57
CA ALA A 22 -49.25 17.71 24.11
C ALA A 22 -47.98 17.15 24.79
N ILE A 23 -48.01 16.89 26.10
CA ILE A 23 -46.90 16.29 26.84
C ILE A 23 -46.62 14.88 26.32
N PHE A 24 -47.65 14.04 26.16
CA PHE A 24 -47.51 12.69 25.61
C PHE A 24 -46.93 12.71 24.19
N THR A 25 -47.41 13.62 23.33
CA THR A 25 -46.89 13.78 21.98
C THR A 25 -45.42 14.21 21.98
N ALA A 26 -45.02 15.14 22.86
CA ALA A 26 -43.64 15.57 23.00
C ALA A 26 -42.71 14.41 23.46
N ILE A 27 -43.16 13.59 24.41
CA ILE A 27 -42.42 12.40 24.86
C ILE A 27 -42.26 11.40 23.72
N LEU A 28 -43.33 11.15 22.95
CA LEU A 28 -43.28 10.24 21.79
C LEU A 28 -42.29 10.74 20.73
N ILE A 29 -42.33 12.03 20.38
CA ILE A 29 -41.41 12.62 19.40
C ILE A 29 -39.96 12.45 19.85
N ASN A 30 -39.66 12.78 21.11
CA ASN A 30 -38.29 12.66 21.64
C ASN A 30 -37.81 11.21 21.67
N THR A 31 -38.70 10.27 21.99
CA THR A 31 -38.40 8.83 22.00
C THR A 31 -38.16 8.30 20.58
N VAL A 32 -38.96 8.73 19.60
CA VAL A 32 -38.77 8.36 18.19
C VAL A 32 -37.45 8.94 17.67
N GLN A 33 -37.12 10.18 18.01
CA GLN A 33 -35.86 10.82 17.64
C GLN A 33 -34.65 10.06 18.20
N SER A 34 -34.66 9.66 19.47
CA SER A 34 -33.55 8.89 20.06
C SER A 34 -33.38 7.52 19.39
N PHE A 35 -34.48 6.84 19.04
CA PHE A 35 -34.40 5.57 18.31
C PHE A 35 -33.89 5.74 16.87
N GLU A 36 -34.26 6.85 16.21
CA GLU A 36 -33.74 7.16 14.87
C GLU A 36 -32.24 7.49 14.91
N GLU A 37 -31.78 8.26 15.90
CA GLU A 37 -30.37 8.57 16.11
C GLU A 37 -29.54 7.30 16.37
N GLU A 38 -29.98 6.44 17.29
CA GLU A 38 -29.33 5.15 17.59
C GLU A 38 -29.24 4.27 16.33
N ARG A 39 -30.33 4.17 15.56
CA ARG A 39 -30.35 3.39 14.32
C ARG A 39 -29.40 3.94 13.26
N ILE A 40 -29.28 5.27 13.15
CA ILE A 40 -28.34 5.91 12.23
C ILE A 40 -26.91 5.61 12.66
N GLU A 41 -26.61 5.72 13.96
CA GLU A 41 -25.29 5.41 14.52
C GLU A 41 -24.91 3.94 14.27
N ASP A 42 -25.81 2.99 14.54
CA ASP A 42 -25.62 1.57 14.27
C ASP A 42 -25.35 1.30 12.78
N SER A 43 -26.13 1.92 11.90
CA SER A 43 -25.94 1.80 10.46
C SER A 43 -24.58 2.35 10.03
N LEU A 44 -24.14 3.49 10.59
CA LEU A 44 -22.84 4.08 10.28
C LEU A 44 -21.70 3.17 10.77
N ASN A 45 -21.79 2.65 11.99
CA ASN A 45 -20.81 1.73 12.56
C ASN A 45 -20.70 0.44 11.75
N MET A 46 -21.83 -0.08 11.27
CA MET A 46 -21.87 -1.24 10.38
C MET A 46 -21.16 -0.96 9.05
N ILE A 47 -21.46 0.18 8.41
CA ILE A 47 -20.80 0.59 7.16
C ILE A 47 -19.29 0.77 7.38
N ILE A 48 -18.88 1.43 8.47
CA ILE A 48 -17.47 1.60 8.83
C ILE A 48 -16.80 0.23 8.98
N SER A 49 -17.41 -0.69 9.71
CA SER A 49 -16.89 -2.05 9.90
C SER A 49 -16.73 -2.79 8.57
N GLU A 50 -17.75 -2.77 7.71
CA GLU A 50 -17.68 -3.40 6.38
C GLU A 50 -16.55 -2.81 5.52
N LYS A 51 -16.39 -1.48 5.54
CA LYS A 51 -15.32 -0.80 4.80
C LYS A 51 -13.94 -1.15 5.34
N VAL A 52 -13.77 -1.19 6.66
CA VAL A 52 -12.50 -1.59 7.31
C VAL A 52 -12.16 -3.03 6.97
N GLN A 53 -13.13 -3.95 7.00
CA GLN A 53 -12.92 -5.35 6.64
C GLN A 53 -12.53 -5.53 5.18
N THR A 54 -13.18 -4.78 4.28
CA THR A 54 -12.85 -4.79 2.85
C THR A 54 -11.42 -4.29 2.62
N MET A 55 -11.08 -3.13 3.19
CA MET A 55 -9.73 -2.55 3.09
C MET A 55 -8.67 -3.50 3.66
N LYS A 56 -8.93 -4.13 4.80
CA LYS A 56 -8.03 -5.13 5.38
C LYS A 56 -7.77 -6.29 4.42
N LYS A 57 -8.80 -6.79 3.75
CA LYS A 57 -8.68 -7.87 2.77
C LYS A 57 -7.85 -7.45 1.56
N ASP A 58 -8.05 -6.22 1.08
CA ASP A 58 -7.29 -5.68 -0.06
C ASP A 58 -5.81 -5.52 0.30
N LEU A 59 -5.50 -4.98 1.49
CA LEU A 59 -4.12 -4.89 1.99
C LEU A 59 -3.46 -6.27 2.15
N GLN A 60 -4.17 -7.25 2.71
CA GLN A 60 -3.66 -8.62 2.85
C GLN A 60 -3.37 -9.28 1.50
N LYS A 61 -4.19 -9.01 0.48
CA LYS A 61 -3.93 -9.48 -0.89
C LYS A 61 -2.62 -8.89 -1.41
N VAL A 62 -2.42 -7.58 -1.24
CA VAL A 62 -1.19 -6.90 -1.66
C VAL A 62 0.03 -7.46 -0.91
N GLU A 63 -0.04 -7.67 0.41
CA GLU A 63 1.03 -8.29 1.19
C GLU A 63 1.41 -9.68 0.66
N SER A 64 0.41 -10.50 0.33
CA SER A 64 0.64 -11.82 -0.25
C SER A 64 1.35 -11.75 -1.60
N GLU A 65 0.97 -10.80 -2.46
CA GLU A 65 1.59 -10.63 -3.78
C GLU A 65 3.04 -10.15 -3.65
N VAL A 66 3.31 -9.23 -2.73
CA VAL A 66 4.67 -8.77 -2.43
C VAL A 66 5.54 -9.91 -1.89
N ASN A 67 5.02 -10.75 -1.00
CA ASN A 67 5.75 -11.91 -0.51
C ASN A 67 6.04 -12.94 -1.62
N ASN A 68 5.07 -13.18 -2.51
CA ASN A 68 5.28 -14.04 -3.66
C ASN A 68 6.36 -13.48 -4.59
N LEU A 69 6.36 -12.16 -4.85
CA LEU A 69 7.40 -11.52 -5.64
C LEU A 69 8.78 -11.62 -4.99
N ALA A 70 8.87 -11.49 -3.67
CA ALA A 70 10.11 -11.68 -2.93
C ALA A 70 10.65 -13.11 -3.10
N GLN A 71 9.79 -14.13 -3.08
CA GLN A 71 10.18 -15.52 -3.35
C GLN A 71 10.68 -15.70 -4.78
N TRP A 72 10.03 -15.07 -5.77
CA TRP A 72 10.53 -15.09 -7.15
C TRP A 72 11.89 -14.41 -7.28
N ALA A 73 12.10 -13.29 -6.60
CA ALA A 73 13.39 -12.61 -6.59
C ALA A 73 14.49 -13.46 -5.94
N GLN A 74 14.19 -14.14 -4.83
CA GLN A 74 15.11 -15.11 -4.21
C GLN A 74 15.49 -16.23 -5.17
N ALA A 75 14.50 -16.83 -5.85
CA ALA A 75 14.76 -17.89 -6.81
C ALA A 75 15.55 -17.40 -8.03
N ALA A 76 15.38 -16.13 -8.43
CA ALA A 76 16.13 -15.53 -9.53
C ALA A 76 17.60 -15.30 -9.20
N GLU A 77 17.96 -15.02 -7.94
CA GLU A 77 19.36 -14.88 -7.52
C GLU A 77 20.17 -16.17 -7.72
N ASP A 78 19.54 -17.33 -7.55
CA ASP A 78 20.16 -18.63 -7.77
C ASP A 78 20.26 -19.03 -9.25
N TYR A 79 19.61 -18.27 -10.14
CA TYR A 79 19.63 -18.54 -11.58
C TYR A 79 20.98 -18.17 -12.19
N LYS A 80 21.69 -19.17 -12.73
CA LYS A 80 22.95 -18.97 -13.44
C LYS A 80 22.69 -18.30 -14.78
N VAL A 81 23.14 -17.06 -14.90
CA VAL A 81 23.03 -16.26 -16.12
C VAL A 81 24.38 -16.17 -16.84
N ASP A 82 24.33 -16.23 -18.17
CA ASP A 82 25.48 -15.93 -19.01
C ASP A 82 25.49 -14.43 -19.34
N THR A 83 26.26 -13.67 -18.56
CA THR A 83 26.38 -12.21 -18.68
C THR A 83 26.84 -11.72 -20.06
N THR A 84 27.47 -12.59 -20.86
CA THR A 84 27.87 -12.25 -22.24
C THR A 84 26.67 -12.10 -23.18
N ARG A 85 25.50 -12.60 -22.77
CA ARG A 85 24.24 -12.52 -23.51
C ARG A 85 23.38 -11.32 -23.14
N LEU A 86 23.82 -10.45 -22.24
CA LEU A 86 23.11 -9.21 -21.97
C LEU A 86 22.95 -8.42 -23.28
N SER A 87 21.74 -7.95 -23.56
CA SER A 87 21.48 -7.21 -24.80
C SER A 87 22.38 -5.98 -24.89
N GLN A 88 22.97 -5.74 -26.07
CA GLN A 88 23.73 -4.53 -26.35
C GLN A 88 22.87 -3.26 -26.34
N ASP A 89 21.54 -3.42 -26.34
CA ASP A 89 20.60 -2.30 -26.28
C ASP A 89 20.51 -1.67 -24.89
N TYR A 90 21.00 -2.36 -23.84
CA TYR A 90 21.19 -1.75 -22.53
C TYR A 90 22.30 -0.72 -22.61
N LYS A 91 21.91 0.56 -22.58
CA LYS A 91 22.84 1.68 -22.73
C LYS A 91 22.50 2.80 -21.80
N ARG A 92 23.50 3.61 -21.46
CA ARG A 92 23.29 4.85 -20.74
C ARG A 92 22.67 5.90 -21.66
N ASN A 93 21.67 6.61 -21.16
CA ASN A 93 21.08 7.76 -21.84
C ASN A 93 21.97 9.01 -21.71
N GLU A 94 21.48 10.15 -22.18
CA GLU A 94 22.19 11.44 -22.11
C GLU A 94 22.57 11.86 -20.68
N ASN A 95 21.76 11.45 -19.71
CA ASN A 95 21.96 11.69 -18.28
C ASN A 95 22.84 10.62 -17.60
N GLN A 96 23.49 9.75 -18.36
CA GLN A 96 24.31 8.64 -17.84
C GLN A 96 23.53 7.60 -17.01
N VAL A 97 22.20 7.54 -17.11
CA VAL A 97 21.37 6.51 -16.45
C VAL A 97 21.16 5.34 -17.40
N LEU A 98 21.27 4.11 -16.92
CA LEU A 98 21.08 2.91 -17.74
C LEU A 98 19.60 2.72 -18.12
N GLU A 99 19.30 2.55 -19.40
CA GLU A 99 17.96 2.26 -19.94
C GLU A 99 17.91 0.86 -20.57
N ALA A 100 16.77 0.19 -20.40
CA ALA A 100 16.47 -1.08 -21.04
C ALA A 100 16.00 -0.90 -22.49
N PRO A 101 16.17 -1.92 -23.35
CA PRO A 101 15.51 -1.95 -24.63
C PRO A 101 13.98 -1.92 -24.48
N GLY A 102 13.34 -1.00 -25.20
CA GLY A 102 11.88 -0.89 -25.24
C GLY A 102 11.27 -0.12 -24.06
N LYS A 103 9.94 -0.18 -23.95
CA LYS A 103 9.16 0.53 -22.91
C LYS A 103 8.21 -0.40 -22.14
N GLU A 104 8.63 -1.65 -21.90
CA GLU A 104 7.85 -2.58 -21.06
C GLU A 104 8.16 -2.39 -19.57
N THR A 105 9.45 -2.28 -19.22
CA THR A 105 9.93 -2.01 -17.86
C THR A 105 10.87 -0.82 -17.88
N SER A 106 10.93 -0.07 -16.78
CA SER A 106 12.04 0.85 -16.55
C SER A 106 13.18 0.10 -15.90
N THR A 107 14.38 0.50 -16.25
CA THR A 107 15.57 0.13 -15.51
C THR A 107 16.29 1.39 -15.11
N TYR A 108 16.84 1.39 -13.92
CA TYR A 108 17.62 2.49 -13.41
C TYR A 108 18.88 1.92 -12.77
N LEU A 109 20.02 2.47 -13.19
CA LEU A 109 21.29 2.29 -12.53
C LEU A 109 21.91 3.69 -12.38
N PRO A 110 22.29 4.10 -11.16
CA PRO A 110 22.93 5.38 -10.93
C PRO A 110 24.14 5.59 -11.85
N SER A 111 24.38 6.84 -12.23
CA SER A 111 25.50 7.25 -13.10
C SER A 111 26.88 6.98 -12.48
N ASN A 112 26.96 6.98 -11.16
CA ASN A 112 28.18 6.70 -10.38
C ASN A 112 28.48 5.20 -10.19
N ILE A 113 27.59 4.29 -10.61
CA ILE A 113 27.78 2.84 -10.50
C ILE A 113 28.11 2.27 -11.89
N SER A 114 29.27 1.63 -12.06
CA SER A 114 29.67 1.03 -13.35
C SER A 114 28.84 -0.20 -13.71
N LEU A 115 28.53 -0.37 -15.00
CA LEU A 115 27.93 -1.60 -15.52
C LEU A 115 29.04 -2.66 -15.63
N ASP A 116 29.19 -3.47 -14.59
CA ASP A 116 30.11 -4.60 -14.53
C ASP A 116 29.39 -5.95 -14.75
N ARG A 117 30.12 -7.07 -14.65
CA ARG A 117 29.54 -8.40 -14.84
C ARG A 117 28.49 -8.75 -13.79
N ASP A 118 28.65 -8.25 -12.57
CA ASP A 118 27.73 -8.59 -11.50
C ASP A 118 26.42 -7.81 -11.64
N ILE A 119 26.48 -6.52 -12.00
CA ILE A 119 25.30 -5.74 -12.37
C ILE A 119 24.62 -6.33 -13.61
N ALA A 120 25.41 -6.78 -14.61
CA ALA A 120 24.85 -7.47 -15.78
C ALA A 120 24.09 -8.75 -15.37
N ALA A 121 24.62 -9.49 -14.39
CA ALA A 121 23.94 -10.65 -13.85
C ALA A 121 22.62 -10.26 -13.16
N GLU A 122 22.64 -9.25 -12.30
CA GLU A 122 21.45 -8.71 -11.63
C GLU A 122 20.37 -8.25 -12.64
N ILE A 123 20.77 -7.58 -13.72
CA ILE A 123 19.85 -7.17 -14.79
C ILE A 123 19.17 -8.39 -15.40
N MET A 124 19.93 -9.42 -15.79
CA MET A 124 19.38 -10.63 -16.42
C MET A 124 18.53 -11.46 -15.45
N GLN A 125 18.95 -11.56 -14.19
CA GLN A 125 18.18 -12.23 -13.16
C GLN A 125 16.84 -11.52 -12.95
N THR A 126 16.83 -10.19 -12.86
CA THR A 126 15.59 -9.41 -12.71
C THR A 126 14.70 -9.44 -13.96
N GLU A 127 15.24 -9.62 -15.17
CA GLU A 127 14.43 -9.86 -16.38
C GLU A 127 13.55 -11.11 -16.25
N SER A 128 14.06 -12.18 -15.62
CA SER A 128 13.31 -13.42 -15.43
C SER A 128 12.06 -13.25 -14.54
N ILE A 129 12.01 -12.17 -13.75
CA ILE A 129 10.95 -11.86 -12.80
C ILE A 129 9.87 -10.94 -13.41
N VAL A 130 10.15 -10.31 -14.56
CA VAL A 130 9.22 -9.38 -15.23
C VAL A 130 7.84 -9.99 -15.50
N PRO A 131 7.70 -11.26 -15.94
CA PRO A 131 6.38 -11.87 -16.09
C PRO A 131 5.57 -11.93 -14.79
N ALA A 132 6.23 -12.14 -13.64
CA ALA A 132 5.58 -12.15 -12.33
C ALA A 132 5.14 -10.73 -11.93
N MET A 133 6.00 -9.73 -12.13
CA MET A 133 5.66 -8.31 -11.90
C MET A 133 4.45 -7.88 -12.76
N LYS A 134 4.44 -8.28 -14.03
CA LYS A 134 3.34 -8.02 -14.96
C LYS A 134 2.03 -8.66 -14.53
N ASN A 135 2.07 -9.92 -14.15
CA ASN A 135 0.91 -10.64 -13.65
C ASN A 135 0.31 -9.94 -12.41
N MET A 136 1.17 -9.53 -11.47
CA MET A 136 0.79 -8.85 -10.24
C MET A 136 0.03 -7.54 -10.51
N VAL A 137 0.59 -6.65 -11.34
CA VAL A 137 -0.08 -5.38 -11.70
C VAL A 137 -1.37 -5.61 -12.49
N GLN A 138 -1.40 -6.57 -13.42
CA GLN A 138 -2.58 -6.84 -14.25
C GLN A 138 -3.75 -7.45 -13.45
N ASN A 139 -3.45 -8.22 -12.41
CA ASN A 139 -4.45 -8.93 -11.60
C ASN A 139 -4.81 -8.21 -10.29
N ASN A 140 -4.16 -7.09 -9.99
CA ASN A 140 -4.43 -6.29 -8.81
C ASN A 140 -4.51 -4.79 -9.13
N LYS A 141 -5.75 -4.28 -9.16
CA LYS A 141 -6.04 -2.87 -9.47
C LYS A 141 -5.55 -1.89 -8.40
N GLU A 142 -5.23 -2.38 -7.21
CA GLU A 142 -4.66 -1.57 -6.13
C GLU A 142 -3.17 -1.26 -6.35
N LEU A 143 -2.53 -1.90 -7.34
CA LEU A 143 -1.12 -1.71 -7.65
C LEU A 143 -0.93 -0.79 -8.85
N ALA A 144 -0.31 0.37 -8.62
CA ALA A 144 0.09 1.27 -9.69
C ALA A 144 1.36 0.78 -10.40
N TYR A 145 2.33 0.30 -9.62
CA TYR A 145 3.62 -0.21 -10.10
C TYR A 145 4.23 -1.16 -9.07
N VAL A 146 5.16 -1.96 -9.57
CA VAL A 146 5.96 -2.92 -8.82
C VAL A 146 7.41 -2.71 -9.19
N TYR A 147 8.31 -2.73 -8.23
CA TYR A 147 9.73 -2.56 -8.49
C TYR A 147 10.59 -3.48 -7.60
N ILE A 148 11.78 -3.77 -8.10
CA ILE A 148 12.81 -4.54 -7.40
C ILE A 148 14.07 -3.67 -7.35
N VAL A 149 14.71 -3.62 -6.17
CA VAL A 149 15.99 -2.94 -5.96
C VAL A 149 17.01 -3.94 -5.44
N THR A 150 18.14 -4.05 -6.12
CA THR A 150 19.21 -4.97 -5.74
C THR A 150 20.13 -4.35 -4.70
N GLY A 151 20.94 -5.18 -4.04
CA GLY A 151 21.95 -4.73 -3.07
C GLY A 151 22.98 -3.75 -3.65
N ARG A 152 23.18 -3.78 -4.98
CA ARG A 152 24.13 -2.91 -5.68
C ARG A 152 23.49 -1.66 -6.28
N GLY A 153 22.21 -1.40 -6.02
CA GLY A 153 21.53 -0.16 -6.43
C GLY A 153 20.97 -0.21 -7.86
N PHE A 154 20.86 -1.39 -8.47
CA PHE A 154 20.08 -1.53 -9.69
C PHE A 154 18.58 -1.60 -9.33
N MET A 155 17.75 -0.84 -10.03
CA MET A 155 16.30 -0.87 -9.89
C MET A 155 15.63 -1.25 -11.20
N ARG A 156 14.61 -2.12 -11.14
CA ARG A 156 13.69 -2.42 -12.24
C ARG A 156 12.26 -2.12 -11.82
N VAL A 157 11.49 -1.45 -12.68
CA VAL A 157 10.11 -1.04 -12.42
C VAL A 157 9.18 -1.56 -13.53
N TYR A 158 7.99 -2.03 -13.15
CA TYR A 158 6.89 -2.35 -14.05
C TYR A 158 5.58 -1.70 -13.57
N PRO A 159 4.75 -1.12 -14.46
CA PRO A 159 5.03 -0.86 -15.88
C PRO A 159 6.08 0.24 -16.07
N TYR A 160 6.47 0.50 -17.32
CA TYR A 160 7.44 1.56 -17.64
C TYR A 160 7.04 2.93 -17.10
N LEU A 161 7.94 3.51 -16.31
CA LEU A 161 8.05 4.91 -15.90
C LEU A 161 9.25 5.57 -16.59
N ASP A 162 9.14 6.85 -16.93
CA ASP A 162 10.24 7.57 -17.56
C ASP A 162 11.39 7.80 -16.56
N ASN A 163 12.63 7.52 -16.96
CA ASN A 163 13.80 7.66 -16.08
C ASN A 163 14.12 9.12 -15.71
N SER A 164 13.52 10.11 -16.39
CA SER A 164 13.65 11.53 -16.03
C SER A 164 13.14 11.88 -14.63
N ILE A 165 12.38 11.00 -13.98
CA ILE A 165 11.90 11.17 -12.61
C ILE A 165 13.01 11.02 -11.55
N PHE A 166 14.12 10.37 -11.90
CA PHE A 166 15.24 10.13 -10.99
C PHE A 166 16.39 11.08 -11.33
N ALA A 167 17.01 11.66 -10.29
CA ALA A 167 18.29 12.35 -10.48
C ALA A 167 19.34 11.35 -10.97
N PRO A 168 20.32 11.74 -11.81
CA PRO A 168 21.30 10.81 -12.39
C PRO A 168 22.15 10.02 -11.39
N ASP A 169 22.35 10.56 -10.19
CA ASP A 169 23.18 10.02 -9.12
C ASP A 169 22.36 9.52 -7.92
N HIS A 170 21.03 9.44 -8.06
CA HIS A 170 20.13 8.97 -7.02
C HIS A 170 20.37 7.50 -6.70
N ASP A 171 20.55 7.17 -5.42
CA ASP A 171 20.73 5.79 -4.96
C ASP A 171 19.48 5.32 -4.22
N GLN A 172 18.76 4.37 -4.80
CA GLN A 172 17.50 3.85 -4.25
C GLN A 172 17.66 3.19 -2.88
N ARG A 173 18.89 2.83 -2.50
CA ARG A 173 19.16 2.15 -1.22
C ARG A 173 19.04 3.09 -0.03
N VAL A 174 19.03 4.40 -0.26
CA VAL A 174 18.78 5.39 0.81
C VAL A 174 17.29 5.71 0.97
N ASP A 175 16.44 5.21 0.08
CA ASP A 175 15.02 5.54 0.08
C ASP A 175 14.26 4.85 1.21
N PRO A 176 13.14 5.43 1.70
CA PRO A 176 12.37 4.87 2.79
C PRO A 176 11.94 3.42 2.56
N PHE A 177 11.52 3.06 1.35
CA PHE A 177 11.11 1.69 1.06
C PHE A 177 12.27 0.71 1.26
N TYR A 178 13.49 1.05 0.83
CA TYR A 178 14.63 0.15 0.93
C TYR A 178 15.15 0.09 2.37
N THR A 179 15.23 1.23 3.04
CA THR A 179 15.74 1.29 4.42
C THR A 179 14.80 0.57 5.38
N ILE A 180 13.48 0.78 5.27
CA ILE A 180 12.47 0.10 6.10
C ILE A 180 12.48 -1.41 5.87
N ALA A 181 12.62 -1.87 4.62
CA ALA A 181 12.78 -3.29 4.32
C ALA A 181 13.96 -3.89 5.09
N ASN A 182 15.06 -3.14 5.18
CA ASN A 182 16.34 -3.58 5.73
C ASN A 182 16.50 -3.37 7.25
N GLU A 183 15.48 -2.91 7.95
CA GLU A 183 15.56 -2.76 9.40
C GLU A 183 15.58 -4.12 10.13
N LYS A 184 16.53 -4.30 11.06
CA LYS A 184 16.74 -5.58 11.77
C LYS A 184 15.53 -6.09 12.55
N ASN A 185 14.67 -5.21 13.04
CA ASN A 185 13.47 -5.60 13.79
C ASN A 185 12.32 -6.09 12.89
N HIS A 186 12.50 -5.97 11.57
CA HIS A 186 11.43 -6.16 10.59
C HIS A 186 11.57 -7.46 9.78
N LEU A 187 12.69 -8.18 9.94
CA LEU A 187 13.18 -9.32 9.14
C LEU A 187 12.22 -10.51 8.88
N ASN A 188 11.03 -10.58 9.50
CA ASN A 188 10.11 -11.73 9.38
C ASN A 188 8.68 -11.41 8.87
N SER A 189 8.31 -10.15 8.58
CA SER A 189 6.99 -9.81 8.02
C SER A 189 7.05 -8.78 6.89
N THR A 190 6.04 -8.73 6.02
CA THR A 190 5.83 -7.59 5.11
C THR A 190 5.53 -6.34 5.95
N ASN A 191 6.18 -5.23 5.66
CA ASN A 191 5.98 -3.97 6.39
C ASN A 191 5.40 -2.92 5.47
N TRP A 192 4.57 -2.04 6.02
CA TRP A 192 4.04 -0.91 5.28
C TRP A 192 4.86 0.33 5.60
N THR A 193 5.30 1.06 4.57
CA THR A 193 5.83 2.40 4.78
C THR A 193 4.74 3.32 5.30
N LYS A 194 5.12 4.42 5.97
CA LYS A 194 4.22 5.58 6.03
C LYS A 194 3.97 6.09 4.61
N THR A 195 2.88 6.81 4.41
CA THR A 195 2.59 7.44 3.13
C THR A 195 3.70 8.43 2.77
N TYR A 196 4.21 8.35 1.54
CA TYR A 196 5.20 9.27 1.02
C TYR A 196 4.95 9.53 -0.48
N TYR A 197 5.57 10.58 -1.01
CA TYR A 197 5.58 10.82 -2.45
C TYR A 197 6.63 9.93 -3.09
N ASP A 198 6.21 9.02 -3.95
CA ASP A 198 7.15 8.23 -4.74
C ASP A 198 7.55 8.95 -6.04
N TYR A 199 8.53 8.38 -6.72
CA TYR A 199 9.10 8.91 -7.96
C TYR A 199 8.15 8.86 -9.16
N GLY A 200 7.14 7.98 -9.15
CA GLY A 200 6.04 7.99 -10.10
C GLY A 200 5.06 9.16 -9.90
N GLY A 201 5.29 10.00 -8.88
CA GLY A 201 4.47 11.17 -8.59
C GLY A 201 3.17 10.82 -7.88
N MET A 202 2.99 9.59 -7.40
CA MET A 202 1.82 9.22 -6.60
C MET A 202 2.13 9.22 -5.11
N VAL A 203 1.08 9.49 -4.34
CA VAL A 203 1.07 9.35 -2.88
C VAL A 203 0.65 7.92 -2.58
N GLY A 204 1.59 7.11 -2.06
CA GLY A 204 1.38 5.67 -1.91
C GLY A 204 1.77 5.12 -0.53
N LEU A 205 1.16 4.00 -0.17
CA LEU A 205 1.67 3.08 0.85
C LEU A 205 2.39 1.97 0.10
N LEU A 206 3.63 1.68 0.46
CA LEU A 206 4.38 0.59 -0.16
C LEU A 206 4.54 -0.56 0.83
N PRO A 207 3.99 -1.74 0.51
CA PRO A 207 4.31 -2.96 1.21
C PRO A 207 5.71 -3.37 0.77
N VAL A 208 6.62 -3.48 1.73
CA VAL A 208 7.99 -3.88 1.45
C VAL A 208 8.23 -5.23 2.13
N PRO A 209 8.61 -6.26 1.35
CA PRO A 209 9.03 -7.52 1.92
C PRO A 209 10.42 -7.33 2.55
N ASN A 210 10.79 -8.23 3.43
CA ASN A 210 12.13 -8.22 4.02
C ASN A 210 13.23 -8.36 2.97
N PRO A 211 14.45 -7.94 3.30
CA PRO A 211 15.55 -8.01 2.37
C PRO A 211 15.89 -9.47 2.16
N ILE A 212 16.28 -9.76 0.93
CA ILE A 212 16.83 -11.06 0.58
C ILE A 212 18.27 -11.08 1.12
N ILE A 213 18.43 -11.52 2.36
CA ILE A 213 19.76 -11.67 2.97
C ILE A 213 20.19 -13.11 2.79
N LYS A 214 21.27 -13.31 2.03
CA LYS A 214 21.97 -14.59 1.91
C LYS A 214 22.39 -15.05 3.31
N LYS A 215 21.89 -16.20 3.80
CA LYS A 215 22.49 -16.86 4.96
C LYS A 215 23.90 -17.31 4.59
N THR A 216 24.90 -16.48 4.84
CA THR A 216 26.30 -16.90 4.85
C THR A 216 26.61 -17.56 6.20
N GLU A 217 27.32 -18.69 6.18
CA GLU A 217 27.64 -19.60 7.30
C GLU A 217 28.21 -18.92 8.57
N HIS A 218 28.64 -17.67 8.49
CA HIS A 218 29.14 -16.89 9.63
C HIS A 218 28.08 -16.32 10.58
N GLN A 219 26.77 -16.40 10.25
CA GLN A 219 25.72 -15.97 11.19
C GLN A 219 25.25 -17.07 12.15
N GLU A 220 25.58 -18.35 11.92
CA GLU A 220 25.16 -19.43 12.83
C GLU A 220 25.95 -19.45 14.15
N GLU A 221 27.21 -19.01 14.15
CA GLU A 221 28.01 -18.92 15.39
C GLU A 221 27.56 -17.79 16.33
N LEU A 222 26.96 -16.73 15.80
CA LEU A 222 26.48 -15.58 16.59
C LEU A 222 25.12 -15.84 17.25
N PHE A 223 24.29 -16.72 16.67
CA PHE A 223 23.03 -17.15 17.28
C PHE A 223 23.18 -18.36 18.21
N ALA A 224 24.28 -19.13 18.11
CA ALA A 224 24.57 -20.23 19.02
C ALA A 224 25.17 -19.79 20.38
N GLN A 225 25.49 -18.51 20.54
CA GLN A 225 26.05 -17.93 21.77
C GLN A 225 25.12 -16.93 22.49
N MET A 226 23.86 -16.83 22.07
CA MET A 226 22.79 -16.11 22.79
C MET A 226 21.72 -17.08 23.26
#